data_AF-A0A0F9LCD5-F1
#
_entry.id   AF-A0A0F9LCD5-F1
#
_cell.length_a   1.000
_cell.length_b   1.000
_cell.length_c   1.000
_cell.angle_alpha   90.00
_cell.angle_beta   90.00
_cell.angle_gamma   90.00
#
_symmetry.space_group_name_H-M   'P 1'
#
loop_
_entity.id
_entity.type
_entity.pdbx_description
1 polymer ?
#
loop_
_entity_poly.entity_id
_entity_poly.type
_entity_poly.pdbx_seq_one_letter_code
_entity_poly.pdbx_strand_id
1 'polypeptide(L)'
;MYDCEYCCRSFNRNTSLTRHQSTAKYCLDIQKAAKQTTYTCGYCKKQLSLGTKNSKHLQTCTVYDQRIEYKAVALQNEDIHRQLKVKDEQIRELQRQIQELAMLAINHRTPVQNRNNIVLNNLEPLTDEKLETLAIDHLTIDDLKRGVEGLIEIFSSNYPVRGSVVCTDKSRKKLCFREEDGTVIDDPGGAKLSQKFFSAIKPRYSELINQEYTNITERVQDIVKRNRAVEENVVELMQEATALQNFKSECDIAAEGGANELRNDFVTRLVQTLN
;
A
#
# COMPACT_ATOMS: atom_id res chain seq x y z
N MET A 1 41.12 -54.05 74.91
CA MET A 1 42.23 -53.18 74.45
C MET A 1 41.61 -52.12 73.55
N TYR A 2 42.04 -50.86 73.64
CA TYR A 2 41.44 -49.74 72.92
C TYR A 2 42.48 -49.08 72.02
N ASP A 3 42.29 -49.17 70.70
CA ASP A 3 43.27 -48.68 69.73
C ASP A 3 42.86 -47.32 69.16
N CYS A 4 43.85 -46.45 68.96
CA CYS A 4 43.61 -45.15 68.33
C CYS A 4 43.53 -45.30 66.81
N GLU A 5 42.39 -44.96 66.23
CA GLU A 5 42.15 -45.02 64.78
C GLU A 5 43.07 -44.11 63.94
N TYR A 6 43.70 -43.10 64.56
CA TYR A 6 44.53 -42.13 63.85
C TYR A 6 46.02 -42.42 63.89
N CYS A 7 46.52 -43.03 64.96
CA CYS A 7 47.95 -43.32 65.10
C CYS A 7 48.27 -44.75 65.54
N CYS A 8 47.26 -45.62 65.56
CA CYS A 8 47.35 -47.04 65.84
C CYS A 8 48.02 -47.41 67.18
N ARG A 9 48.06 -46.49 68.15
CA ARG A 9 48.52 -46.79 69.50
C ARG A 9 47.43 -47.48 70.32
N SER A 10 47.81 -48.52 71.05
CA SER A 10 46.94 -49.28 71.94
C SER A 10 46.94 -48.74 73.36
N PHE A 11 45.77 -48.73 73.97
CA PHE A 11 45.54 -48.29 75.34
C PHE A 11 44.79 -49.37 76.12
N ASN A 12 45.10 -49.48 77.41
CA ASN A 12 44.48 -50.44 78.32
C ASN A 12 43.12 -49.95 78.88
N ARG A 13 42.80 -48.66 78.74
CA ARG A 13 41.56 -48.03 79.23
C ARG A 13 41.03 -47.02 78.21
N ASN A 14 39.70 -46.99 78.05
CA ASN A 14 39.03 -46.07 77.13
C ASN A 14 39.33 -44.60 77.45
N THR A 15 39.32 -44.21 78.73
CA THR A 15 39.64 -42.83 79.16
C THR A 15 41.04 -42.38 78.73
N SER A 16 42.00 -43.30 78.63
CA SER A 16 43.36 -43.01 78.15
C SER A 16 43.38 -42.81 76.64
N LEU A 17 42.61 -43.61 75.88
CA LEU A 17 42.39 -43.40 74.44
C LEU A 17 41.72 -42.04 74.18
N THR A 18 40.63 -41.72 74.90
CA THR A 18 39.90 -40.44 74.71
C THR A 18 40.80 -39.24 74.99
N ARG A 19 41.55 -39.27 76.10
CA ARG A 19 42.52 -38.20 76.44
C ARG A 19 43.62 -38.12 75.39
N HIS A 20 44.12 -39.24 74.91
CA HIS A 20 45.14 -39.28 73.85
C HIS A 20 44.63 -38.62 72.55
N GLN A 21 43.43 -38.98 72.09
CA GLN A 21 42.81 -38.41 70.89
C GLN A 21 42.57 -36.90 70.98
N SER A 22 42.36 -36.34 72.17
CA SER A 22 42.06 -34.92 72.37
C SER A 22 43.26 -34.04 72.75
N THR A 23 44.38 -34.61 73.22
CA THR A 23 45.52 -33.83 73.77
C THR A 23 46.86 -34.11 73.11
N ALA A 24 47.07 -35.30 72.52
CA ALA A 24 48.36 -35.64 71.93
C ALA A 24 48.55 -34.88 70.61
N LYS A 25 49.47 -33.90 70.60
CA LYS A 25 49.72 -32.99 69.46
C LYS A 25 49.88 -33.72 68.13
N TYR A 26 50.71 -34.77 68.07
CA TYR A 26 50.93 -35.53 66.85
C TYR A 26 49.66 -36.27 66.37
N CYS A 27 48.83 -36.77 67.28
CA CYS A 27 47.56 -37.43 66.94
C CYS A 27 46.54 -36.40 66.44
N LEU A 28 46.52 -35.20 67.02
CA LEU A 28 45.67 -34.08 66.56
C LEU A 28 46.09 -33.60 65.17
N ASP A 29 47.39 -33.60 64.86
CA ASP A 29 47.88 -33.22 63.54
C ASP A 29 47.49 -34.27 62.48
N ILE A 30 47.55 -35.56 62.81
CA ILE A 30 47.04 -36.64 61.94
C ILE A 30 45.51 -36.55 61.79
N GLN A 31 44.76 -36.23 62.86
CA GLN A 31 43.32 -35.98 62.78
C GLN A 31 42.97 -34.77 61.89
N LYS A 32 43.75 -33.69 61.96
CA LYS A 32 43.56 -32.50 61.12
C LYS A 32 43.86 -32.78 59.66
N ALA A 33 44.92 -33.54 59.38
CA ALA A 33 45.23 -34.01 58.03
C ALA A 33 44.13 -34.94 57.48
N ALA A 34 43.59 -35.83 58.31
CA ALA A 34 42.50 -36.73 57.93
C ALA A 34 41.14 -36.03 57.71
N LYS A 35 40.92 -34.86 58.32
CA LYS A 35 39.66 -34.07 58.21
C LYS A 35 39.70 -33.01 57.10
N GLN A 36 40.82 -32.82 56.42
CA GLN A 36 40.94 -31.79 55.38
C GLN A 36 40.29 -32.27 54.08
N THR A 37 38.96 -32.23 54.03
CA THR A 37 38.20 -32.46 52.80
C THR A 37 38.42 -31.27 51.87
N THR A 38 39.34 -31.41 50.92
CA THR A 38 39.50 -30.44 49.84
C THR A 38 38.31 -30.53 48.89
N TYR A 39 37.65 -29.41 48.63
CA TYR A 39 36.57 -29.31 47.67
C TYR A 39 37.12 -28.81 46.34
N THR A 40 36.99 -29.61 45.29
CA THR A 40 37.50 -29.26 43.96
C THR A 40 36.36 -28.75 43.09
N CYS A 41 36.52 -27.56 42.51
CA CYS A 41 35.58 -27.03 41.52
C CYS A 41 35.56 -27.92 40.28
N GLY A 42 34.37 -28.41 39.89
CA GLY A 42 34.21 -29.30 38.72
C GLY A 42 34.64 -28.67 37.39
N TYR A 43 34.61 -27.33 37.30
CA TYR A 43 34.79 -26.56 36.07
C TYR A 43 36.23 -26.06 35.88
N CYS A 44 36.76 -25.29 36.84
CA CYS A 44 38.13 -24.75 36.75
C CYS A 44 39.18 -25.57 37.50
N LYS A 45 38.78 -26.67 38.15
CA LYS A 45 39.64 -27.56 38.95
C LYS A 45 40.35 -26.91 40.15
N LYS A 46 39.98 -25.67 40.52
CA LYS A 46 40.49 -24.99 41.72
C LYS A 46 40.11 -25.76 42.99
N GLN A 47 41.08 -26.01 43.85
CA GLN A 47 40.86 -26.65 45.15
C GLN A 47 40.57 -25.61 46.23
N LEU A 48 39.60 -25.90 47.08
CA LEU A 48 39.09 -25.00 48.10
C LEU A 48 38.97 -25.73 49.43
N SER A 49 39.29 -25.01 50.50
CA SER A 49 39.42 -25.58 51.83
C SER A 49 38.07 -25.91 52.52
N LEU A 50 36.97 -25.34 52.03
CA LEU A 50 35.63 -25.49 52.61
C LEU A 50 34.56 -25.53 51.52
N GLY A 51 33.48 -26.28 51.75
CA GLY A 51 32.35 -26.36 50.82
C GLY A 51 31.63 -25.02 50.61
N THR A 52 31.55 -24.17 51.64
CA THR A 52 30.97 -22.82 51.52
C THR A 52 31.79 -21.91 50.61
N LYS A 53 33.13 -22.03 50.65
CA LYS A 53 34.02 -21.33 49.72
C LYS A 53 33.86 -21.86 48.30
N ASN A 54 33.66 -23.17 48.12
CA ASN A 54 33.34 -23.76 46.82
C ASN A 54 32.01 -23.24 46.26
N SER A 55 30.97 -23.12 47.08
CA SER A 55 29.68 -22.54 46.67
C SER A 55 29.81 -21.07 46.23
N LYS A 56 30.49 -20.22 47.01
CA LYS A 56 30.77 -18.83 46.62
C LYS A 56 31.66 -18.73 45.37
N HIS A 57 32.61 -19.64 45.23
CA HIS A 57 33.45 -19.72 44.05
C HIS A 57 32.63 -20.08 42.80
N LEU A 58 31.67 -21.02 42.88
CA LEU A 58 30.81 -21.37 41.75
C LEU A 58 30.01 -20.15 41.24
N GLN A 59 29.62 -19.22 42.12
CA GLN A 59 28.92 -17.99 41.74
C GLN A 59 29.80 -16.93 41.05
N THR A 60 31.13 -17.11 41.06
CA THR A 60 32.11 -16.16 40.51
C THR A 60 33.15 -16.85 39.64
N CYS A 61 32.90 -18.11 39.28
CA CYS A 61 33.84 -18.91 38.52
C CYS A 61 33.63 -18.61 37.04
N THR A 62 34.54 -17.82 36.47
CA THR A 62 34.47 -17.42 35.06
C THR A 62 34.35 -18.59 34.08
N VAL A 63 34.99 -19.73 34.37
CA VAL A 63 34.90 -20.95 33.54
C VAL A 63 33.52 -21.62 33.65
N TYR A 64 32.87 -21.52 34.82
CA TYR A 64 31.49 -21.97 34.99
C TYR A 64 30.54 -21.04 34.23
N ASP A 65 30.67 -19.73 34.42
CA ASP A 65 29.83 -18.71 33.76
C ASP A 65 29.93 -18.82 32.23
N GLN A 66 31.15 -18.91 31.68
CA GLN A 66 31.37 -19.11 30.24
C GLN A 66 30.72 -20.40 29.71
N ARG A 67 30.73 -21.49 30.48
CA ARG A 67 30.07 -22.75 30.07
C ARG A 67 28.55 -22.65 30.11
N ILE A 68 27.99 -21.89 31.06
CA ILE A 68 26.55 -21.66 31.14
C ILE A 68 26.09 -20.77 29.97
N GLU A 69 26.82 -19.68 29.69
CA GLU A 69 26.55 -18.80 28.54
C GLU A 69 26.66 -19.56 27.21
N TYR A 70 27.71 -20.36 27.01
CA TYR A 70 27.85 -21.19 25.83
C TYR A 70 26.67 -22.14 25.64
N LYS A 71 26.17 -22.74 26.74
CA LYS A 71 25.01 -23.63 26.69
C LYS A 71 23.71 -22.89 26.37
N ALA A 72 23.53 -21.68 26.88
CA ALA A 72 22.38 -20.83 26.57
C ALA A 72 22.38 -20.39 25.09
N VAL A 73 23.54 -19.98 24.57
CA VAL A 73 23.72 -19.62 23.15
C VAL A 73 23.50 -20.82 22.24
N ALA A 74 23.98 -22.01 22.63
CA ALA A 74 23.74 -23.24 21.86
C ALA A 74 22.24 -23.57 21.73
N LEU A 75 21.48 -23.46 22.83
CA LEU A 75 20.02 -23.66 22.83
C LEU A 75 19.30 -22.63 21.97
N GLN A 76 19.73 -21.36 22.02
CA GLN A 76 19.16 -20.30 21.19
C GLN A 76 19.45 -20.51 19.71
N ASN A 77 20.65 -20.96 19.36
CA ASN A 77 21.01 -21.31 17.97
C ASN A 77 20.18 -22.48 17.45
N GLU A 78 19.93 -23.50 18.26
CA GLU A 78 19.04 -24.61 17.88
C GLU A 78 17.60 -24.13 17.60
N ASP A 79 17.08 -23.20 18.39
CA ASP A 79 15.75 -22.61 18.15
C ASP A 79 15.72 -21.74 16.89
N ILE A 80 16.74 -20.89 16.67
CA ILE A 80 16.87 -20.09 15.45
C ILE A 80 16.95 -20.99 14.20
N HIS A 81 17.74 -22.07 14.26
CA HIS A 81 17.81 -23.04 13.16
C HIS A 81 16.47 -23.73 12.91
N ARG A 82 15.71 -24.03 13.96
CA ARG A 82 14.36 -24.59 13.84
C ARG A 82 13.42 -23.59 13.17
N GLN A 83 13.44 -22.32 13.58
CA GLN A 83 12.62 -21.26 12.98
C GLN A 83 12.98 -21.02 11.52
N LEU A 84 14.27 -20.97 11.18
CA LEU A 84 14.75 -20.85 9.80
C LEU A 84 14.23 -22.00 8.93
N LYS A 85 14.30 -23.24 9.43
CA LYS A 85 13.79 -24.39 8.70
C LYS A 85 12.28 -24.31 8.43
N VAL A 86 11.50 -23.82 9.39
CA VAL A 86 10.05 -23.58 9.22
C VAL A 86 9.81 -22.48 8.19
N LYS A 87 10.60 -21.39 8.24
CA LYS A 87 10.50 -20.29 7.28
C LYS A 87 10.89 -20.70 5.87
N ASP A 88 11.94 -21.49 5.71
CA ASP A 88 12.35 -22.03 4.42
C ASP A 88 11.27 -22.93 3.81
N GLU A 89 10.59 -23.73 4.62
CA GLU A 89 9.45 -24.54 4.17
C GLU A 89 8.26 -23.66 3.76
N GLN A 90 7.95 -22.62 4.54
CA GLN A 90 6.92 -21.64 4.20
C GLN A 90 7.25 -20.91 2.87
N ILE A 91 8.51 -20.54 2.66
CA ILE A 91 8.95 -19.88 1.42
C ILE A 91 8.81 -20.83 0.25
N ARG A 92 9.22 -22.10 0.39
CA ARG A 92 9.05 -23.12 -0.66
C ARG A 92 7.59 -23.35 -1.01
N GLU A 93 6.73 -23.43 0.00
CA GLU A 93 5.29 -23.60 -0.20
C GLU A 93 4.66 -22.38 -0.88
N LEU A 94 5.01 -21.16 -0.46
CA LEU A 94 4.56 -19.94 -1.13
C LEU A 94 5.09 -19.84 -2.56
N GLN A 95 6.34 -20.21 -2.81
CA GLN A 95 6.92 -20.28 -4.16
C GLN A 95 6.18 -21.29 -5.04
N ARG A 96 5.84 -22.47 -4.49
CA ARG A 96 5.02 -23.48 -5.17
C ARG A 96 3.64 -22.93 -5.51
N GLN A 97 2.97 -22.27 -4.57
CA GLN A 97 1.66 -21.64 -4.80
C GLN A 97 1.73 -20.53 -5.86
N ILE A 98 2.78 -19.70 -5.84
CA ILE A 98 3.02 -18.67 -6.86
C ILE A 98 3.25 -19.30 -8.23
N GLN A 99 4.04 -20.38 -8.30
CA GLN A 99 4.30 -21.09 -9.54
C GLN A 99 3.03 -21.77 -10.08
N GLU A 100 2.21 -22.35 -9.21
CA GLU A 100 0.91 -22.93 -9.57
C GLU A 100 -0.06 -21.85 -10.06
N LEU A 101 -0.15 -20.71 -9.39
CA LEU A 101 -0.95 -19.56 -9.84
C LEU A 101 -0.43 -18.99 -11.17
N ALA A 102 0.88 -18.91 -11.36
CA ALA A 102 1.47 -18.45 -12.61
C ALA A 102 1.21 -19.45 -13.76
N MET A 103 1.31 -20.75 -13.50
CA MET A 103 0.95 -21.79 -14.46
C MET A 103 -0.55 -21.81 -14.77
N LEU A 104 -1.40 -21.58 -13.76
CA LEU A 104 -2.83 -21.38 -13.96
C LEU A 104 -3.07 -20.11 -14.78
N ALA A 105 -2.38 -19.00 -14.57
CA ALA A 105 -2.52 -17.78 -15.38
C ALA A 105 -2.04 -17.96 -16.85
N ILE A 106 -1.05 -18.82 -17.09
CA ILE A 106 -0.56 -19.14 -18.44
C ILE A 106 -1.51 -20.12 -19.15
N ASN A 107 -2.02 -21.14 -18.44
CA ASN A 107 -2.91 -22.16 -19.01
C ASN A 107 -4.39 -21.75 -19.01
N HIS A 108 -4.80 -20.83 -18.15
CA HIS A 108 -6.06 -20.11 -18.19
C HIS A 108 -5.86 -18.74 -18.86
N ARG A 109 -5.74 -18.74 -20.19
CA ARG A 109 -6.49 -17.74 -20.98
C ARG A 109 -7.98 -18.11 -20.89
N THR A 110 -8.54 -18.07 -19.70
CA THR A 110 -9.99 -18.01 -19.52
C THR A 110 -10.28 -16.70 -18.83
N PRO A 111 -11.16 -15.87 -19.42
CA PRO A 111 -11.35 -14.51 -18.97
C PRO A 111 -11.84 -14.56 -17.54
N VAL A 112 -11.27 -13.73 -16.69
CA VAL A 112 -11.95 -13.34 -15.46
C VAL A 112 -13.32 -12.86 -15.92
N GLN A 113 -14.37 -13.67 -15.75
CA GLN A 113 -15.75 -13.21 -15.76
C GLN A 113 -15.92 -12.35 -14.50
N ASN A 114 -15.22 -11.21 -14.51
CA ASN A 114 -15.48 -10.10 -13.65
C ASN A 114 -16.91 -9.68 -13.98
N ARG A 115 -17.68 -9.27 -12.97
CA ARG A 115 -18.90 -8.50 -13.19
C ARG A 115 -18.69 -7.37 -14.22
N ASN A 116 -17.47 -6.84 -14.33
CA ASN A 116 -17.06 -5.87 -15.35
C ASN A 116 -17.23 -6.39 -16.80
N ASN A 117 -16.99 -7.66 -17.11
CA ASN A 117 -17.19 -8.19 -18.48
C ASN A 117 -18.68 -8.28 -18.86
N ILE A 118 -19.57 -8.52 -17.88
CA ILE A 118 -21.02 -8.52 -18.12
C ILE A 118 -21.51 -7.09 -18.37
N VAL A 119 -21.00 -6.11 -17.62
CA VAL A 119 -21.34 -4.68 -17.78
C VAL A 119 -20.75 -4.11 -19.08
N LEU A 120 -19.50 -4.42 -19.41
CA LEU A 120 -18.82 -3.96 -20.65
C LEU A 120 -19.47 -4.55 -21.91
N ASN A 121 -19.90 -5.82 -21.89
CA ASN A 121 -20.58 -6.45 -23.03
C ASN A 121 -21.98 -5.90 -23.31
N ASN A 122 -22.61 -5.25 -22.32
CA ASN A 122 -23.95 -4.66 -22.42
C ASN A 122 -23.94 -3.15 -22.72
N LEU A 123 -22.77 -2.51 -22.84
CA LEU A 123 -22.68 -1.09 -23.18
C LEU A 123 -23.26 -0.82 -24.56
N GLU A 124 -24.24 0.05 -24.72
CA GLU A 124 -24.63 0.45 -26.08
C GLU A 124 -23.47 1.12 -26.82
N PRO A 125 -23.25 0.84 -28.12
CA PRO A 125 -22.20 1.51 -28.89
C PRO A 125 -22.36 3.04 -28.81
N LEU A 126 -21.23 3.72 -28.63
CA LEU A 126 -21.12 5.16 -28.67
C LEU A 126 -20.68 5.59 -30.07
N THR A 127 -21.66 5.84 -30.93
CA THR A 127 -21.40 6.28 -32.31
C THR A 127 -21.35 7.81 -32.39
N ASP A 128 -20.75 8.33 -33.47
CA ASP A 128 -20.68 9.78 -33.67
C ASP A 128 -22.09 10.35 -33.90
N GLU A 129 -22.98 9.62 -34.58
CA GLU A 129 -24.38 10.03 -34.82
C GLU A 129 -25.15 10.20 -33.50
N LYS A 130 -24.89 9.35 -32.49
CA LYS A 130 -25.49 9.49 -31.15
C LYS A 130 -25.05 10.78 -30.47
N LEU A 131 -23.77 11.13 -30.59
CA LEU A 131 -23.19 12.35 -30.00
C LEU A 131 -23.63 13.60 -30.76
N GLU A 132 -23.76 13.51 -32.08
CA GLU A 132 -24.30 14.57 -32.93
C GLU A 132 -25.79 14.82 -32.63
N THR A 133 -26.60 13.77 -32.52
CA THR A 133 -28.02 13.86 -32.15
C THR A 133 -28.19 14.49 -30.78
N LEU A 134 -27.38 14.05 -29.79
CA LEU A 134 -27.33 14.66 -28.46
C LEU A 134 -27.09 16.18 -28.55
N ALA A 135 -26.15 16.62 -29.37
CA ALA A 135 -25.85 18.03 -29.54
C ALA A 135 -26.98 18.79 -30.23
N ILE A 136 -27.53 18.24 -31.31
CA ILE A 136 -28.62 18.88 -32.07
C ILE A 136 -29.85 19.07 -31.18
N ASP A 137 -30.21 18.06 -30.39
CA ASP A 137 -31.45 18.04 -29.62
C ASP A 137 -31.33 18.79 -28.27
N HIS A 138 -30.14 18.81 -27.67
CA HIS A 138 -29.98 19.25 -26.28
C HIS A 138 -28.92 20.32 -26.02
N LEU A 139 -27.97 20.55 -26.93
CA LEU A 139 -26.94 21.58 -26.69
C LEU A 139 -27.51 22.97 -26.98
N THR A 140 -27.51 23.81 -25.95
CA THR A 140 -27.94 25.21 -26.03
C THR A 140 -26.78 26.17 -25.73
N ILE A 141 -26.99 27.46 -26.02
CA ILE A 141 -26.01 28.50 -25.68
C ILE A 141 -25.80 28.64 -24.17
N ASP A 142 -26.84 28.41 -23.36
CA ASP A 142 -26.75 28.50 -21.90
C ASP A 142 -25.85 27.40 -21.32
N ASP A 143 -25.84 26.23 -21.93
CA ASP A 143 -24.93 25.15 -21.55
C ASP A 143 -23.47 25.53 -21.82
N LEU A 144 -23.22 26.17 -22.96
CA LEU A 144 -21.89 26.66 -23.33
C LEU A 144 -21.44 27.81 -22.41
N LYS A 145 -22.35 28.70 -22.00
CA LYS A 145 -22.07 29.77 -21.02
C LYS A 145 -21.75 29.21 -19.63
N ARG A 146 -22.31 28.05 -19.26
CA ARG A 146 -21.95 27.31 -18.04
C ARG A 146 -20.66 26.50 -18.16
N GLY A 147 -20.07 26.43 -19.35
CA GLY A 147 -18.82 25.74 -19.62
C GLY A 147 -18.92 24.22 -19.45
N VAL A 148 -17.91 23.63 -18.81
CA VAL A 148 -17.83 22.17 -18.63
C VAL A 148 -19.04 21.61 -17.87
N GLU A 149 -19.59 22.35 -16.90
CA GLU A 149 -20.76 21.94 -16.14
C GLU A 149 -21.97 21.63 -17.05
N GLY A 150 -22.26 22.54 -17.99
CA GLY A 150 -23.37 22.37 -18.94
C GLY A 150 -23.15 21.17 -19.87
N LEU A 151 -21.90 20.98 -20.34
CA LEU A 151 -21.56 19.83 -21.18
C LEU A 151 -21.72 18.49 -20.44
N ILE A 152 -21.35 18.44 -19.16
CA ILE A 152 -21.49 17.25 -18.31
C ILE A 152 -22.97 16.93 -18.06
N GLU A 153 -23.78 17.94 -17.81
CA GLU A 153 -25.23 17.77 -17.62
C GLU A 153 -25.88 17.19 -18.87
N ILE A 154 -25.56 17.72 -20.06
CA ILE A 154 -26.07 17.18 -21.33
C ILE A 154 -25.63 15.72 -21.51
N PHE A 155 -24.34 15.43 -21.30
CA PHE A 155 -23.79 14.10 -21.52
C PHE A 155 -24.37 13.06 -20.54
N SER A 156 -24.59 13.45 -19.28
CA SER A 156 -25.00 12.51 -18.22
C SER A 156 -26.52 12.32 -18.16
N SER A 157 -27.30 13.33 -18.54
CA SER A 157 -28.76 13.34 -18.34
C SER A 157 -29.55 12.82 -19.53
N ASN A 158 -28.99 12.84 -20.74
CA ASN A 158 -29.75 12.64 -21.97
C ASN A 158 -29.47 11.29 -22.66
N TYR A 159 -30.52 10.74 -23.25
CA TYR A 159 -30.45 9.68 -24.25
C TYR A 159 -29.94 10.30 -25.56
N PRO A 160 -29.11 9.62 -26.40
CA PRO A 160 -28.82 8.18 -26.45
C PRO A 160 -27.46 7.74 -25.88
N VAL A 161 -26.71 8.62 -25.22
CA VAL A 161 -25.35 8.32 -24.72
C VAL A 161 -25.31 7.76 -23.31
N ARG A 162 -26.43 7.84 -22.57
CA ARG A 162 -26.55 7.31 -21.21
C ARG A 162 -26.29 5.80 -21.20
N GLY A 163 -25.27 5.38 -20.44
CA GLY A 163 -24.90 3.97 -20.31
C GLY A 163 -23.98 3.44 -21.43
N SER A 164 -23.53 4.30 -22.36
CA SER A 164 -22.53 3.94 -23.38
C SER A 164 -21.09 4.08 -22.89
N VAL A 165 -20.88 4.71 -21.73
CA VAL A 165 -19.56 4.91 -21.11
C VAL A 165 -19.61 4.44 -19.66
N VAL A 166 -18.56 3.77 -19.21
CA VAL A 166 -18.35 3.40 -17.81
C VAL A 166 -16.96 3.79 -17.34
N CYS A 167 -16.85 4.10 -16.05
CA CYS A 167 -15.56 4.30 -15.40
C CYS A 167 -15.20 3.06 -14.59
N THR A 168 -14.19 2.30 -15.03
CA THR A 168 -13.77 1.07 -14.35
C THR A 168 -12.79 1.31 -13.19
N ASP A 169 -12.14 2.48 -13.16
CA ASP A 169 -11.27 2.91 -12.06
C ASP A 169 -11.26 4.44 -11.96
N LYS A 170 -11.93 4.98 -10.93
CA LYS A 170 -12.05 6.44 -10.73
C LYS A 170 -10.70 7.09 -10.42
N SER A 171 -9.82 6.41 -9.66
CA SER A 171 -8.52 6.96 -9.26
C SER A 171 -7.58 7.17 -10.46
N ARG A 172 -7.69 6.30 -11.46
CA ARG A 172 -6.92 6.36 -12.71
C ARG A 172 -7.69 6.96 -13.88
N LYS A 173 -8.91 7.48 -13.64
CA LYS A 173 -9.82 8.01 -14.67
C LYS A 173 -9.95 7.03 -15.86
N LYS A 174 -10.13 5.74 -15.55
CA LYS A 174 -10.13 4.66 -16.54
C LYS A 174 -11.51 4.53 -17.16
N LEU A 175 -11.75 5.25 -18.25
CA LEU A 175 -12.99 5.23 -19.00
C LEU A 175 -13.00 4.09 -20.01
N CYS A 176 -14.16 3.47 -20.20
CA CYS A 176 -14.37 2.46 -21.23
C CYS A 176 -15.68 2.72 -21.97
N PHE A 177 -15.66 2.57 -23.28
CA PHE A 177 -16.84 2.69 -24.16
C PHE A 177 -16.74 1.70 -25.31
N ARG A 178 -17.85 1.41 -25.98
CA ARG A 178 -17.92 0.48 -27.11
C ARG A 178 -18.10 1.24 -28.41
N GLU A 179 -17.33 0.90 -29.44
CA GLU A 179 -17.50 1.45 -30.80
C GLU A 179 -18.56 0.66 -31.60
N GLU A 180 -18.91 1.18 -32.78
CA GLU A 180 -19.95 0.61 -33.64
C GLU A 180 -19.63 -0.84 -34.07
N ASP A 181 -18.36 -1.15 -34.30
CA ASP A 181 -17.87 -2.49 -34.65
C ASP A 181 -17.92 -3.50 -33.48
N GLY A 182 -18.33 -3.04 -32.29
CA GLY A 182 -18.38 -3.84 -31.06
C GLY A 182 -17.07 -3.85 -30.26
N THR A 183 -16.02 -3.18 -30.73
CA THR A 183 -14.74 -3.06 -30.03
C THR A 183 -14.90 -2.24 -28.76
N VAL A 184 -14.45 -2.78 -27.63
CA VAL A 184 -14.41 -2.05 -26.36
C VAL A 184 -13.08 -1.30 -26.27
N ILE A 185 -13.17 0.03 -26.17
CA ILE A 185 -12.04 0.92 -26.00
C ILE A 185 -11.77 1.13 -24.52
N ASP A 186 -10.55 0.84 -24.10
CA ASP A 186 -9.99 1.24 -22.81
C ASP A 186 -9.26 2.58 -22.98
N ASP A 187 -9.71 3.62 -22.29
CA ASP A 187 -9.24 5.00 -22.43
C ASP A 187 -8.80 5.59 -21.08
N PRO A 188 -7.61 5.20 -20.57
CA PRO A 188 -7.04 5.77 -19.36
C PRO A 188 -6.83 7.29 -19.53
N GLY A 189 -7.44 8.07 -18.63
CA GLY A 189 -7.35 9.54 -18.70
C GLY A 189 -8.33 10.19 -19.67
N GLY A 190 -9.20 9.42 -20.33
CA GLY A 190 -10.35 9.94 -21.09
C GLY A 190 -10.00 10.72 -22.37
N ALA A 191 -8.81 10.51 -22.94
CA ALA A 191 -8.33 11.29 -24.08
C ALA A 191 -9.12 10.98 -25.36
N LYS A 192 -9.40 9.70 -25.64
CA LYS A 192 -10.14 9.28 -26.83
C LYS A 192 -11.62 9.67 -26.73
N LEU A 193 -12.23 9.46 -25.57
CA LEU A 193 -13.63 9.80 -25.36
C LEU A 193 -13.86 11.30 -25.47
N SER A 194 -13.02 12.11 -24.81
CA SER A 194 -13.15 13.56 -24.87
C SER A 194 -12.94 14.06 -26.30
N GLN A 195 -11.91 13.59 -27.00
CA GLN A 195 -11.71 13.92 -28.42
C GLN A 195 -12.96 13.59 -29.25
N LYS A 196 -13.48 12.36 -29.14
CA LYS A 196 -14.67 11.90 -29.87
C LYS A 196 -15.90 12.76 -29.58
N PHE A 197 -16.14 13.08 -28.30
CA PHE A 197 -17.23 13.96 -27.90
C PHE A 197 -17.07 15.35 -28.53
N PHE A 198 -15.94 16.02 -28.31
CA PHE A 198 -15.74 17.39 -28.80
C PHE A 198 -15.69 17.48 -30.32
N SER A 199 -15.20 16.45 -31.02
CA SER A 199 -15.25 16.40 -32.48
C SER A 199 -16.67 16.26 -33.01
N ALA A 200 -17.49 15.40 -32.41
CA ALA A 200 -18.87 15.18 -32.83
C ALA A 200 -19.75 16.42 -32.59
N ILE A 201 -19.60 17.09 -31.44
CA ILE A 201 -20.44 18.26 -31.10
C ILE A 201 -19.94 19.59 -31.71
N LYS A 202 -18.78 19.57 -32.40
CA LYS A 202 -18.13 20.76 -32.98
C LYS A 202 -18.99 21.60 -33.90
N PRO A 203 -19.72 21.03 -34.87
CA PRO A 203 -20.59 21.82 -35.74
C PRO A 203 -21.59 22.64 -34.92
N ARG A 204 -22.19 22.03 -33.89
CA ARG A 204 -23.27 22.63 -33.11
C ARG A 204 -22.78 23.72 -32.16
N TYR A 205 -21.73 23.47 -31.36
CA TYR A 205 -21.24 24.55 -30.47
C TYR A 205 -20.66 25.72 -31.27
N SER A 206 -20.05 25.46 -32.43
CA SER A 206 -19.50 26.52 -33.29
C SER A 206 -20.61 27.40 -33.84
N GLU A 207 -21.71 26.80 -34.29
CA GLU A 207 -22.90 27.53 -34.74
C GLU A 207 -23.45 28.43 -33.62
N LEU A 208 -23.72 27.85 -32.44
CA LEU A 208 -24.30 28.57 -31.30
C LEU A 208 -23.43 29.75 -30.84
N ILE A 209 -22.12 29.52 -30.70
CA ILE A 209 -21.18 30.56 -30.27
C ILE A 209 -21.08 31.67 -31.32
N ASN A 210 -21.04 31.33 -32.61
CA ASN A 210 -20.96 32.34 -33.67
C ASN A 210 -22.25 33.17 -33.76
N GLN A 211 -23.42 32.54 -33.61
CA GLN A 211 -24.71 33.22 -33.55
C GLN A 211 -24.75 34.19 -32.35
N GLU A 212 -24.37 33.72 -31.17
CA GLU A 212 -24.40 34.56 -29.96
C GLU A 212 -23.37 35.69 -30.02
N TYR A 213 -22.17 35.43 -30.56
CA TYR A 213 -21.17 36.46 -30.79
C TYR A 213 -21.69 37.56 -31.74
N THR A 214 -22.41 37.17 -32.79
CA THR A 214 -23.05 38.10 -33.73
C THR A 214 -24.12 38.93 -33.02
N ASN A 215 -25.01 38.29 -32.25
CA ASN A 215 -26.04 38.96 -31.45
C ASN A 215 -25.45 39.98 -30.48
N ILE A 216 -24.39 39.59 -29.74
CA ILE A 216 -23.71 40.49 -28.81
C ILE A 216 -23.10 41.68 -29.57
N THR A 217 -22.44 41.45 -30.70
CA THR A 217 -21.82 42.51 -31.50
C THR A 217 -22.86 43.50 -32.03
N GLU A 218 -24.00 43.02 -32.52
CA GLU A 218 -25.11 43.86 -32.98
C GLU A 218 -25.70 44.70 -31.84
N ARG A 219 -25.89 44.11 -30.66
CA ARG A 219 -26.34 44.84 -29.45
C ARG A 219 -25.37 45.94 -29.07
N VAL A 220 -24.06 45.65 -29.05
CA VAL A 220 -23.02 46.65 -28.77
C VAL A 220 -23.06 47.79 -29.79
N GLN A 221 -23.19 47.48 -31.08
CA GLN A 221 -23.29 48.51 -32.13
C GLN A 221 -24.52 49.40 -31.96
N ASP A 222 -25.67 48.83 -31.58
CA ASP A 222 -26.90 49.59 -31.33
C ASP A 222 -26.77 50.51 -30.10
N ILE A 223 -26.18 50.02 -29.01
CA ILE A 223 -25.89 50.83 -27.80
C ILE A 223 -25.01 52.03 -28.14
N VAL A 224 -23.93 51.78 -28.90
CA VAL A 224 -22.99 52.81 -29.34
C VAL A 224 -23.69 53.86 -30.22
N LYS A 225 -24.53 53.42 -31.18
CA LYS A 225 -25.31 54.33 -32.04
C LYS A 225 -26.28 55.20 -31.26
N ARG A 226 -26.87 54.69 -30.18
CA ARG A 226 -27.82 55.42 -29.31
C ARG A 226 -27.13 56.32 -28.28
N ASN A 227 -25.80 56.35 -28.24
CA ASN A 227 -24.99 57.07 -27.25
C ASN A 227 -25.33 56.71 -25.79
N ARG A 228 -25.75 55.46 -25.56
CA ARG A 228 -26.13 54.90 -24.24
C ARG A 228 -25.06 54.00 -23.63
N ALA A 229 -23.81 54.13 -24.08
CA ALA A 229 -22.70 53.29 -23.64
C ALA A 229 -22.41 53.35 -22.12
N VAL A 230 -22.96 54.33 -21.41
CA VAL A 230 -22.82 54.51 -19.96
C VAL A 230 -23.97 53.85 -19.16
N GLU A 231 -25.11 53.58 -19.80
CA GLU A 231 -26.30 52.97 -19.16
C GLU A 231 -26.39 51.46 -19.38
N GLU A 232 -25.82 50.95 -20.48
CA GLU A 232 -25.78 49.53 -20.81
C GLU A 232 -24.33 49.04 -20.75
N ASN A 233 -24.07 47.93 -20.04
CA ASN A 233 -22.73 47.48 -19.73
C ASN A 233 -22.05 46.81 -20.93
N VAL A 234 -21.63 47.63 -21.91
CA VAL A 234 -20.89 47.21 -23.11
C VAL A 234 -19.66 46.37 -22.74
N VAL A 235 -19.03 46.66 -21.61
CA VAL A 235 -17.87 45.91 -21.11
C VAL A 235 -18.26 44.47 -20.77
N GLU A 236 -19.35 44.26 -20.04
CA GLU A 236 -19.86 42.91 -19.72
C GLU A 236 -20.20 42.13 -21.00
N LEU A 237 -20.88 42.76 -21.95
CA LEU A 237 -21.20 42.14 -23.24
C LEU A 237 -19.93 41.69 -23.99
N MET A 238 -18.90 42.53 -24.02
CA MET A 238 -17.64 42.19 -24.67
C MET A 238 -16.82 41.14 -23.91
N GLN A 239 -16.89 41.14 -22.59
CA GLN A 239 -16.31 40.08 -21.75
C GLN A 239 -17.00 38.74 -22.02
N GLU A 240 -18.33 38.72 -22.13
CA GLU A 240 -19.11 37.52 -22.47
C GLU A 240 -18.73 36.98 -23.85
N ALA A 241 -18.69 37.84 -24.87
CA ALA A 241 -18.26 37.45 -26.22
C ALA A 241 -16.82 36.88 -26.24
N THR A 242 -15.91 37.48 -25.48
CA THR A 242 -14.52 37.01 -25.36
C THR A 242 -14.46 35.65 -24.66
N ALA A 243 -15.23 35.46 -23.58
CA ALA A 243 -15.29 34.19 -22.87
C ALA A 243 -15.81 33.05 -23.76
N LEU A 244 -16.85 33.31 -24.57
CA LEU A 244 -17.39 32.33 -25.52
C LEU A 244 -16.37 31.95 -26.61
N GLN A 245 -15.61 32.92 -27.14
CA GLN A 245 -14.56 32.63 -28.13
C GLN A 245 -13.39 31.84 -27.52
N ASN A 246 -12.99 32.15 -26.29
CA ASN A 246 -11.97 31.38 -25.57
C ASN A 246 -12.45 29.95 -25.33
N PHE A 247 -13.67 29.77 -24.84
CA PHE A 247 -14.27 28.44 -24.64
C PHE A 247 -14.35 27.65 -25.95
N LYS A 248 -14.73 28.30 -27.06
CA LYS A 248 -14.69 27.70 -28.39
C LYS A 248 -13.29 27.21 -28.76
N SER A 249 -12.26 28.04 -28.55
CA SER A 249 -10.87 27.67 -28.83
C SER A 249 -10.42 26.46 -28.02
N GLU A 250 -10.83 26.36 -26.75
CA GLU A 250 -10.52 25.20 -25.92
C GLU A 250 -11.26 23.94 -26.38
N CYS A 251 -12.53 24.06 -26.77
CA CYS A 251 -13.28 22.96 -27.38
C CYS A 251 -12.65 22.50 -28.70
N ASP A 252 -12.15 23.43 -29.53
CA ASP A 252 -11.48 23.13 -30.79
C ASP A 252 -10.18 22.33 -30.55
N ILE A 253 -9.35 22.75 -29.59
CA ILE A 253 -8.14 22.02 -29.19
C ILE A 253 -8.50 20.60 -28.70
N ALA A 254 -9.56 20.47 -27.90
CA ALA A 254 -10.00 19.17 -27.41
C ALA A 254 -10.53 18.26 -28.54
N ALA A 255 -11.27 18.81 -29.49
CA ALA A 255 -11.75 18.10 -30.68
C ALA A 255 -10.62 17.56 -31.56
N GLU A 256 -9.47 18.25 -31.59
CA GLU A 256 -8.27 17.82 -32.29
C GLU A 256 -7.41 16.82 -31.49
N GLY A 257 -7.84 16.45 -30.28
CA GLY A 257 -7.12 15.56 -29.37
C GLY A 257 -6.04 16.25 -28.52
N GLY A 258 -5.94 17.58 -28.62
CA GLY A 258 -5.05 18.40 -27.83
C GLY A 258 -5.38 18.35 -26.34
N ALA A 259 -4.36 18.59 -25.51
CA ALA A 259 -4.53 18.66 -24.06
C ALA A 259 -4.72 20.12 -23.63
N ASN A 260 -5.76 20.37 -22.85
CA ASN A 260 -6.02 21.66 -22.21
C ASN A 260 -6.78 21.48 -20.88
N GLU A 261 -6.97 22.57 -20.15
CA GLU A 261 -7.66 22.56 -18.86
C GLU A 261 -9.12 22.14 -19.00
N LEU A 262 -9.83 22.64 -20.02
CA LEU A 262 -11.23 22.26 -20.32
C LEU A 262 -11.41 20.74 -20.45
N ARG A 263 -10.56 20.07 -21.25
CA ARG A 263 -10.61 18.62 -21.45
C ARG A 263 -10.36 17.89 -20.13
N ASN A 264 -9.37 18.34 -19.36
CA ASN A 264 -9.03 17.73 -18.08
C ASN A 264 -10.16 17.88 -17.06
N ASP A 265 -10.81 19.05 -17.00
CA ASP A 265 -11.97 19.30 -16.14
C ASP A 265 -13.16 18.45 -16.59
N PHE A 266 -13.44 18.40 -17.90
CA PHE A 266 -14.48 17.54 -18.48
C PHE A 266 -14.32 16.08 -18.08
N VAL A 267 -13.15 15.48 -18.32
CA VAL A 267 -12.91 14.08 -17.93
C VAL A 267 -13.04 13.89 -16.41
N THR A 268 -12.55 14.85 -15.62
CA THR A 268 -12.59 14.76 -14.15
C THR A 268 -14.02 14.75 -13.64
N ARG A 269 -14.87 15.66 -14.14
CA ARG A 269 -16.28 15.74 -13.74
C ARG A 269 -17.09 14.59 -14.29
N LEU A 270 -16.83 14.15 -15.52
CA LEU A 270 -17.50 13.00 -16.11
C LEU A 270 -17.27 11.73 -15.27
N VAL A 271 -16.03 11.50 -14.80
CA VAL A 271 -15.74 10.37 -13.90
C VAL A 271 -16.50 10.45 -12.57
N GLN A 272 -16.87 11.66 -12.11
CA GLN A 272 -17.67 11.84 -10.91
C GLN A 272 -19.15 11.51 -11.13
N THR A 273 -19.67 11.76 -12.34
CA THR A 273 -21.07 11.46 -12.68
C THR A 273 -21.29 10.00 -13.08
N LEU A 274 -20.25 9.32 -13.58
CA LEU A 274 -20.29 7.90 -13.93
C LEU A 274 -20.19 7.00 -12.68
N ASN A 275 -21.08 6.01 -12.60
CA ASN A 275 -21.11 4.97 -11.55
C ASN A 275 -20.91 3.58 -12.14
#